data_AF-A0A0M0HJE3-F1
#
_entry.id   AF-A0A0M0HJE3-F1
#
_cell.length_a   1.000
_cell.length_b   1.000
_cell.length_c   1.000
_cell.angle_alpha   90.00
_cell.angle_beta   90.00
_cell.angle_gamma   90.00
#
_symmetry.space_group_name_H-M   'P 1'
#
loop_
_entity.id
_entity.type
_entity.pdbx_description
1 polymer ?
#
loop_
_entity_poly.entity_id
_entity_poly.type
_entity_poly.pdbx_seq_one_letter_code
_entity_poly.pdbx_strand_id
1 'polypeptide(L)'
;MVGKFELDPLVIDESLAKGAMKRLARECVENVNNIRFVSNGGLKNMLKKAKSLFKDGSVSGFYIGERDCLAMLVIYDQVKEMFAGAYLAKVNGKYSIYDSDMRFSKHAIQRLIQRLKTKNPRLDVAKAIHEQTKYVLTRDAQKIINIQEKWRTPGLNSVDTALPYIDNGELLGMWFTASTSDVNCTFVGRIVAKTFVDSEKLREPQYAKCMEAYNSQLVAQVSGEKMPYFSLINET
;
A
#
# COMPACT_ATOMS: atom_id res chain seq x y z
N MET A 1 -0.39 28.72 8.07
CA MET A 1 -1.29 27.54 8.00
C MET A 1 -1.10 26.91 6.63
N VAL A 2 -0.48 25.73 6.53
CA VAL A 2 -0.55 24.95 5.29
C VAL A 2 -2.00 24.50 5.16
N GLY A 3 -2.73 25.02 4.17
CA GLY A 3 -4.15 24.72 3.99
C GLY A 3 -4.39 23.21 3.93
N LYS A 4 -5.50 22.74 4.51
CA LYS A 4 -5.89 21.33 4.50
C LYS A 4 -5.86 20.80 3.06
N PHE A 5 -5.04 19.78 2.80
CA PHE A 5 -4.98 19.14 1.49
C PHE A 5 -6.18 18.19 1.34
N GLU A 6 -7.33 18.79 1.04
CA GLU A 6 -8.59 18.10 0.77
C GLU A 6 -8.97 18.33 -0.70
N LEU A 7 -9.58 17.32 -1.30
CA LEU A 7 -10.14 17.37 -2.65
C LEU A 7 -11.65 17.16 -2.55
N ASP A 8 -12.41 17.80 -3.45
CA ASP A 8 -13.82 17.47 -3.63
C ASP A 8 -13.94 16.17 -4.44
N PRO A 9 -14.47 15.07 -3.86
CA PRO A 9 -14.60 13.79 -4.55
C PRO A 9 -15.35 13.86 -5.88
N LEU A 10 -16.31 14.78 -6.03
CA LEU A 10 -17.18 14.85 -7.21
C LEU A 10 -16.43 15.27 -8.48
N VAL A 11 -15.30 15.96 -8.34
CA VAL A 11 -14.55 16.55 -9.47
C VAL A 11 -13.20 15.88 -9.71
N ILE A 12 -12.86 14.81 -8.99
CA ILE A 12 -11.56 14.14 -9.14
C ILE A 12 -11.51 13.40 -10.48
N ASP A 13 -10.87 14.01 -11.47
CA ASP A 13 -10.51 13.40 -12.74
C ASP A 13 -9.05 12.90 -12.73
N GLU A 14 -8.56 12.45 -13.90
CA GLU A 14 -7.18 11.99 -14.05
C GLU A 14 -6.16 13.11 -13.78
N SER A 15 -6.46 14.33 -14.21
CA SER A 15 -5.56 15.49 -14.09
C SER A 15 -5.41 15.89 -12.63
N LEU A 16 -6.53 16.00 -11.91
CA LEU A 16 -6.56 16.34 -10.50
C LEU A 16 -5.89 15.25 -9.65
N ALA A 17 -6.14 13.97 -9.97
CA ALA A 17 -5.46 12.87 -9.30
C ALA A 17 -3.94 12.89 -9.52
N LYS A 18 -3.48 13.21 -10.74
CA LYS A 18 -2.05 13.36 -11.06
C LYS A 18 -1.43 14.53 -10.31
N GLY A 19 -2.12 15.67 -10.24
CA GLY A 19 -1.69 16.84 -9.47
C GLY A 19 -1.59 16.52 -7.97
N ALA A 20 -2.60 15.83 -7.43
CA ALA A 20 -2.64 15.41 -6.04
C ALA A 20 -1.49 14.45 -5.69
N MET A 21 -1.24 13.45 -6.53
CA MET A 21 -0.13 12.51 -6.36
C MET A 21 1.22 13.23 -6.39
N LYS A 22 1.44 14.16 -7.34
CA LYS A 22 2.68 14.95 -7.42
C LYS A 22 2.89 15.80 -6.17
N ARG A 23 1.82 16.42 -5.67
CA ARG A 23 1.85 17.19 -4.42
C ARG A 23 2.22 16.29 -3.24
N LEU A 24 1.61 15.11 -3.12
CA LEU A 24 1.93 14.13 -2.07
C LEU A 24 3.41 13.73 -2.12
N ALA A 25 3.94 13.37 -3.30
CA ALA A 25 5.35 13.03 -3.49
C ALA A 25 6.29 14.14 -3.03
N ARG A 26 6.01 15.39 -3.45
CA ARG A 26 6.79 16.56 -3.05
C ARG A 26 6.75 16.77 -1.54
N GLU A 27 5.56 16.71 -0.93
CA GLU A 27 5.41 16.88 0.51
C GLU A 27 6.11 15.74 1.30
N CYS A 28 6.16 14.50 0.80
CA CYS A 28 6.95 13.43 1.42
C CYS A 28 8.45 13.78 1.45
N VAL A 29 8.98 14.34 0.35
CA VAL A 29 10.40 14.73 0.25
C VAL A 29 10.72 15.92 1.14
N GLU A 30 9.94 17.00 1.04
CA GLU A 30 10.18 18.25 1.79
C GLU A 30 10.15 18.00 3.30
N ASN A 31 9.28 17.09 3.73
CA ASN A 31 9.05 16.86 5.16
C ASN A 31 9.86 15.70 5.74
N VAL A 32 10.57 14.89 4.94
CA VAL A 32 11.35 13.75 5.47
C VAL A 32 12.39 14.20 6.50
N ASN A 33 13.01 15.37 6.29
CA ASN A 33 13.99 15.94 7.20
C ASN A 33 13.38 16.49 8.52
N ASN A 34 12.08 16.77 8.50
CA ASN A 34 11.31 17.19 9.68
C ASN A 34 10.87 15.97 10.53
N ILE A 35 10.91 14.76 9.95
CA ILE A 35 10.65 13.51 10.66
C ILE A 35 11.90 13.11 11.45
N ARG A 36 12.09 13.72 12.63
CA ARG A 36 13.17 13.32 13.56
C ARG A 36 12.61 12.54 14.76
N PHE A 37 12.66 11.22 14.67
CA PHE A 37 12.41 10.35 15.83
C PHE A 37 13.72 10.12 16.60
N VAL A 38 14.04 11.02 17.54
CA VAL A 38 15.17 10.79 18.46
C VAL A 38 14.80 9.70 19.46
N SER A 39 15.53 8.58 19.42
CA SER A 39 15.31 7.34 20.20
C SER A 39 15.64 7.44 21.69
N ASN A 40 15.98 8.63 22.19
CA ASN A 40 16.37 8.85 23.59
C ASN A 40 15.17 8.96 24.56
N GLY A 41 13.93 8.69 24.11
CA GLY A 41 12.73 8.77 24.93
C GLY A 41 11.92 7.47 24.92
N GLY A 42 11.32 7.13 26.07
CA GLY A 42 10.41 5.98 26.16
C GLY A 42 9.16 6.12 25.28
N LEU A 43 8.41 5.02 25.12
CA LEU A 43 7.22 4.87 24.27
C LEU A 43 6.26 6.08 24.30
N LYS A 44 5.94 6.59 25.50
CA LYS A 44 5.01 7.71 25.69
C LYS A 44 5.47 8.99 24.99
N ASN A 45 6.78 9.28 25.02
CA ASN A 45 7.35 10.47 24.37
C ASN A 45 7.36 10.32 22.85
N MET A 46 7.65 9.13 22.36
CA MET A 46 7.59 8.83 20.93
C MET A 46 6.15 8.92 20.40
N LEU A 47 5.18 8.35 21.10
CA LEU A 47 3.76 8.48 20.77
C LEU A 47 3.32 9.95 20.75
N LYS A 48 3.78 10.77 21.72
CA LYS A 48 3.48 12.20 21.76
C LYS A 48 4.09 12.95 20.56
N LYS A 49 5.35 12.67 20.21
CA LYS A 49 6.03 13.25 19.05
C LYS A 49 5.35 12.86 17.74
N ALA A 50 5.04 11.57 17.59
CA ALA A 50 4.30 11.06 16.45
C ALA A 50 2.96 11.79 16.35
N LYS A 51 2.12 11.76 17.41
CA LYS A 51 0.82 12.49 17.49
C LYS A 51 0.91 13.98 17.13
N SER A 52 2.00 14.65 17.50
CA SER A 52 2.23 16.05 17.12
C SER A 52 2.34 16.21 15.59
N LEU A 53 3.21 15.41 14.95
CA LEU A 53 3.40 15.40 13.49
C LEU A 53 2.11 15.08 12.72
N PHE A 54 1.20 14.30 13.31
CA PHE A 54 -0.11 14.00 12.70
C PHE A 54 -1.09 15.17 12.82
N LYS A 55 -1.14 15.85 13.98
CA LYS A 55 -2.14 16.90 14.26
C LYS A 55 -1.85 18.21 13.57
N ASP A 56 -0.57 18.56 13.41
CA ASP A 56 -0.16 19.80 12.74
C ASP A 56 -0.25 19.71 11.22
N GLY A 57 -0.51 18.51 10.67
CA GLY A 57 -0.64 18.27 9.23
C GLY A 57 0.65 18.56 8.46
N SER A 58 1.79 18.59 9.16
CA SER A 58 3.09 18.98 8.63
C SER A 58 3.72 17.91 7.75
N VAL A 59 3.27 16.65 7.84
CA VAL A 59 3.84 15.55 7.06
C VAL A 59 2.78 14.82 6.26
N SER A 60 3.13 14.47 5.02
CA SER A 60 2.23 13.81 4.08
C SER A 60 2.23 12.29 4.23
N GLY A 61 1.02 11.72 4.17
CA GLY A 61 0.81 10.27 4.11
C GLY A 61 1.07 9.58 5.44
N PHE A 62 0.32 9.93 6.47
CA PHE A 62 0.58 9.50 7.84
C PHE A 62 -0.65 8.76 8.38
N TYR A 63 -0.45 7.57 8.94
CA TYR A 63 -1.50 6.75 9.55
C TYR A 63 -1.07 6.25 10.94
N ILE A 64 -1.97 6.27 11.91
CA ILE A 64 -1.75 5.62 13.21
C ILE A 64 -2.53 4.31 13.18
N GLY A 65 -1.81 3.19 13.17
CA GLY A 65 -2.41 1.86 13.21
C GLY A 65 -2.79 1.38 14.61
N GLU A 66 -3.43 0.22 14.67
CA GLU A 66 -3.82 -0.42 15.94
C GLU A 66 -2.73 -1.33 16.52
N ARG A 67 -2.74 -1.39 17.87
CA ARG A 67 -1.99 -2.19 18.86
C ARG A 67 -0.47 -2.45 18.69
N ASP A 68 0.04 -2.80 17.51
CA ASP A 68 1.43 -3.24 17.31
C ASP A 68 2.30 -2.26 16.50
N CYS A 69 1.69 -1.31 15.78
CA CYS A 69 2.37 -0.26 15.01
C CYS A 69 2.11 1.12 15.63
N LEU A 70 3.16 1.83 16.09
CA LEU A 70 2.99 3.15 16.70
C LEU A 70 2.55 4.22 15.70
N ALA A 71 3.03 4.10 14.46
CA ALA A 71 2.80 5.01 13.36
C ALA A 71 3.27 4.35 12.06
N MET A 72 2.59 4.68 10.96
CA MET A 72 3.04 4.45 9.59
C MET A 72 3.20 5.80 8.88
N LEU A 73 4.31 5.95 8.17
CA LEU A 73 4.73 7.09 7.37
C LEU A 73 4.77 6.63 5.92
N VAL A 74 4.18 7.40 5.01
CA VAL A 74 4.39 7.22 3.58
C VAL A 74 5.60 8.03 3.19
N ILE A 75 6.59 7.33 2.67
CA ILE A 75 7.81 7.93 2.12
C ILE A 75 7.76 7.93 0.60
N TYR A 76 8.58 8.79 0.00
CA TYR A 76 8.77 8.83 -1.44
C TYR A 76 10.26 8.65 -1.78
N ASP A 77 10.58 7.53 -2.43
CA ASP A 77 11.92 7.21 -2.94
C ASP A 77 12.13 8.01 -4.23
N GLN A 78 12.94 9.07 -4.15
CA GLN A 78 13.19 9.96 -5.29
C GLN A 78 13.99 9.30 -6.41
N VAL A 79 14.84 8.32 -6.09
CA VAL A 79 15.68 7.63 -7.07
C VAL A 79 14.83 6.70 -7.93
N LYS A 80 13.92 5.96 -7.29
CA LYS A 80 13.02 5.03 -7.99
C LYS A 80 11.72 5.68 -8.44
N GLU A 81 11.45 6.89 -7.95
CA GLU A 81 10.20 7.62 -8.13
C GLU A 81 8.95 6.83 -7.69
N MET A 82 9.00 6.26 -6.49
CA MET A 82 7.95 5.40 -5.94
C MET A 82 7.62 5.74 -4.49
N PHE A 83 6.38 5.49 -4.10
CA PHE A 83 5.94 5.57 -2.70
C PHE A 83 6.25 4.26 -1.96
N ALA A 84 6.43 4.34 -0.64
CA ALA A 84 6.55 3.19 0.24
C ALA A 84 5.94 3.48 1.61
N GLY A 85 5.63 2.44 2.37
CA GLY A 85 5.29 2.57 3.79
C GLY A 85 6.53 2.39 4.65
N ALA A 86 6.70 3.23 5.67
CA ALA A 86 7.71 3.10 6.70
C ALA A 86 7.05 3.14 8.07
N TYR A 87 7.54 2.35 9.01
CA TYR A 87 6.85 2.04 10.25
C TYR A 87 7.70 2.37 11.47
N LEU A 88 7.08 2.97 12.48
CA LEU A 88 7.68 3.10 13.79
C LEU A 88 7.30 1.87 14.63
N ALA A 89 8.24 0.94 14.78
CA ALA A 89 8.03 -0.34 15.44
C ALA A 89 9.12 -0.65 16.46
N LYS A 90 8.86 -1.58 17.37
CA LYS A 90 9.86 -2.06 18.35
C LYS A 90 10.60 -3.27 17.77
N VAL A 91 11.87 -3.11 17.46
CA VAL A 91 12.75 -4.17 16.95
C VAL A 91 13.85 -4.40 17.98
N ASN A 92 13.99 -5.63 18.46
CA ASN A 92 15.02 -6.02 19.44
C ASN A 92 15.06 -5.13 20.69
N GLY A 93 13.90 -4.80 21.25
CA GLY A 93 13.80 -3.99 22.46
C GLY A 93 13.90 -2.47 22.26
N LYS A 94 14.35 -2.01 21.08
CA LYS A 94 14.49 -0.59 20.73
C LYS A 94 13.42 -0.18 19.73
N TYR A 95 12.97 1.06 19.80
CA TYR A 95 12.08 1.58 18.77
C TYR A 95 12.89 2.13 17.60
N SER A 96 12.54 1.69 16.40
CA SER A 96 13.24 2.00 15.15
C SER A 96 12.23 2.28 14.04
N ILE A 97 12.70 2.90 12.95
CA ILE A 97 11.93 3.03 11.71
C ILE A 97 12.29 1.85 10.81
N TYR A 98 11.27 1.15 10.32
CA TYR A 98 11.39 0.07 9.35
C TYR A 98 10.79 0.51 8.01
N ASP A 99 11.57 0.49 6.94
CA ASP A 99 11.10 0.73 5.58
C ASP A 99 10.56 -0.58 4.98
N SER A 100 9.33 -0.58 4.48
CA SER A 100 8.73 -1.74 3.81
C SER A 100 9.50 -2.07 2.54
N ASP A 101 9.60 -3.34 2.16
CA ASP A 101 10.19 -3.73 0.86
C ASP A 101 9.23 -3.55 -0.33
N MET A 102 7.94 -3.33 -0.05
CA MET A 102 6.94 -3.05 -1.08
C MET A 102 7.02 -1.58 -1.54
N ARG A 103 6.93 -1.36 -2.85
CA ARG A 103 6.90 -0.03 -3.48
C ARG A 103 5.62 0.16 -4.28
N PHE A 104 5.16 1.39 -4.37
CA PHE A 104 3.97 1.78 -5.11
C PHE A 104 4.35 2.80 -6.18
N SER A 105 4.07 2.47 -7.44
CA SER A 105 4.36 3.39 -8.53
C SER A 105 3.52 4.67 -8.39
N LYS A 106 4.05 5.81 -8.89
CA LYS A 106 3.27 7.05 -9.03
C LYS A 106 1.94 6.82 -9.75
N HIS A 107 1.94 5.95 -10.76
CA HIS A 107 0.74 5.63 -11.52
C HIS A 107 -0.30 4.89 -10.68
N ALA A 108 0.14 3.92 -9.85
CA ALA A 108 -0.75 3.18 -8.98
C ALA A 108 -1.42 4.11 -7.94
N ILE A 109 -0.65 5.02 -7.33
CA ILE A 109 -1.19 6.01 -6.39
C ILE A 109 -2.14 7.00 -7.07
N GLN A 110 -1.80 7.47 -8.28
CA GLN A 110 -2.71 8.29 -9.08
C GLN A 110 -4.03 7.57 -9.35
N ARG A 111 -3.99 6.28 -9.75
CA ARG A 111 -5.19 5.47 -10.00
C ARG A 111 -6.02 5.27 -8.75
N LEU A 112 -5.38 5.03 -7.59
CA LEU A 112 -6.06 4.95 -6.30
C LEU A 112 -6.85 6.24 -6.01
N ILE A 113 -6.19 7.40 -6.07
CA ILE A 113 -6.82 8.72 -5.82
C ILE A 113 -7.99 8.96 -6.78
N GLN A 114 -7.78 8.69 -8.07
CA GLN A 114 -8.79 8.89 -9.12
C GLN A 114 -10.02 8.01 -8.91
N ARG A 115 -9.81 6.73 -8.60
CA ARG A 115 -10.87 5.71 -8.60
C ARG A 115 -11.64 5.69 -7.29
N LEU A 116 -10.96 5.82 -6.15
CA LEU A 116 -11.61 5.89 -4.84
C LEU A 116 -12.09 7.29 -4.48
N LYS A 117 -11.88 8.28 -5.36
CA LYS A 117 -12.30 9.68 -5.18
C LYS A 117 -11.90 10.21 -3.78
N THR A 118 -10.63 10.02 -3.42
CA THR A 118 -10.13 10.25 -2.07
C THR A 118 -10.28 11.72 -1.66
N LYS A 119 -11.17 12.00 -0.69
CA LYS A 119 -11.37 13.36 -0.16
C LYS A 119 -10.11 13.86 0.54
N ASN A 120 -9.40 12.98 1.25
CA ASN A 120 -8.15 13.30 1.92
C ASN A 120 -7.04 12.39 1.40
N PRO A 121 -6.39 12.75 0.28
CA PRO A 121 -5.36 11.92 -0.32
C PRO A 121 -4.23 11.53 0.64
N ARG A 122 -3.88 12.37 1.62
CA ARG A 122 -2.84 12.02 2.61
C ARG A 122 -3.27 10.81 3.43
N LEU A 123 -4.47 10.85 4.00
CA LEU A 123 -4.96 9.79 4.88
C LEU A 123 -5.30 8.53 4.08
N ASP A 124 -6.02 8.69 2.97
CA ASP A 124 -6.58 7.57 2.23
C ASP A 124 -5.48 6.76 1.53
N VAL A 125 -4.45 7.43 0.98
CA VAL A 125 -3.26 6.76 0.42
C VAL A 125 -2.48 6.06 1.53
N ALA A 126 -2.33 6.69 2.70
CA ALA A 126 -1.62 6.07 3.82
C ALA A 126 -2.33 4.81 4.32
N LYS A 127 -3.66 4.84 4.48
CA LYS A 127 -4.45 3.64 4.82
C LYS A 127 -4.27 2.54 3.79
N ALA A 128 -4.38 2.88 2.50
CA ALA A 128 -4.28 1.90 1.44
C ALA A 128 -2.88 1.25 1.35
N ILE A 129 -1.81 2.02 1.55
CA ILE A 129 -0.45 1.48 1.65
C ILE A 129 -0.32 0.62 2.91
N HIS A 130 -0.80 1.11 4.06
CA HIS A 130 -0.71 0.40 5.34
C HIS A 130 -1.33 -0.99 5.26
N GLU A 131 -2.53 -1.09 4.68
CA GLU A 131 -3.25 -2.35 4.52
C GLU A 131 -2.47 -3.40 3.73
N GLN A 132 -1.55 -3.00 2.87
CA GLN A 132 -0.73 -3.92 2.08
C GLN A 132 0.61 -4.24 2.75
N THR A 133 1.14 -3.33 3.57
CA THR A 133 2.48 -3.47 4.13
C THR A 133 2.51 -3.86 5.62
N LYS A 134 1.37 -3.86 6.30
CA LYS A 134 1.28 -4.16 7.75
C LYS A 134 1.69 -5.58 8.11
N TYR A 135 1.56 -6.54 7.18
CA TYR A 135 1.87 -7.96 7.36
C TYR A 135 3.34 -8.26 7.66
N VAL A 136 4.25 -7.32 7.41
CA VAL A 136 5.65 -7.44 7.86
C VAL A 136 5.77 -7.31 9.38
N LEU A 137 4.81 -6.64 10.02
CA LEU A 137 4.82 -6.32 11.45
C LEU A 137 3.75 -7.10 12.22
N THR A 138 2.66 -7.45 11.55
CA THR A 138 1.60 -8.30 12.11
C THR A 138 1.92 -9.75 11.79
N ARG A 139 1.68 -10.69 12.72
CA ARG A 139 1.81 -12.13 12.44
C ARG A 139 0.72 -12.66 11.49
N ASP A 140 -0.12 -11.77 10.98
CA ASP A 140 -1.22 -12.08 10.09
C ASP A 140 -0.71 -12.48 8.70
N ALA A 141 -1.42 -13.43 8.07
CA ALA A 141 -1.14 -13.80 6.69
C ALA A 141 -1.68 -12.74 5.73
N GLN A 142 -0.83 -12.28 4.81
CA GLN A 142 -1.27 -11.41 3.71
C GLN A 142 -2.16 -12.20 2.74
N LYS A 143 -3.28 -11.60 2.32
CA LYS A 143 -4.11 -12.16 1.24
C LYS A 143 -3.44 -11.84 -0.10
N ILE A 144 -3.06 -12.88 -0.84
CA ILE A 144 -2.37 -12.78 -2.14
C ILE A 144 -3.06 -13.69 -3.14
N ILE A 145 -3.32 -13.17 -4.33
CA ILE A 145 -3.81 -13.94 -5.48
C ILE A 145 -2.63 -14.08 -6.44
N ASN A 146 -2.16 -15.31 -6.65
CA ASN A 146 -1.10 -15.60 -7.61
C ASN A 146 -1.67 -15.56 -9.02
N ILE A 147 -0.97 -14.87 -9.91
CA ILE A 147 -1.35 -14.68 -11.29
C ILE A 147 -0.44 -15.57 -12.15
N GLN A 148 -0.85 -16.83 -12.34
CA GLN A 148 -0.04 -17.87 -13.00
C GLN A 148 0.04 -17.69 -14.52
N GLU A 149 -1.08 -17.38 -15.16
CA GLU A 149 -1.06 -16.88 -16.53
C GLU A 149 -0.54 -15.45 -16.45
N LYS A 150 0.63 -15.13 -17.01
CA LYS A 150 1.03 -13.73 -17.22
C LYS A 150 -0.05 -13.09 -18.09
N TRP A 151 -1.07 -12.50 -17.48
CA TRP A 151 -2.19 -11.91 -18.19
C TRP A 151 -1.58 -10.83 -19.07
N ARG A 152 -1.58 -11.08 -20.38
CA ARG A 152 -1.27 -10.05 -21.36
C ARG A 152 -2.47 -9.12 -21.48
N THR A 153 -2.92 -8.57 -20.36
CA THR A 153 -3.91 -7.50 -20.35
C THR A 153 -3.15 -6.22 -20.69
N PRO A 154 -3.53 -5.48 -21.75
CA PRO A 154 -2.87 -4.23 -22.10
C PRO A 154 -2.77 -3.29 -20.88
N GLY A 155 -1.55 -2.92 -20.50
CA GLY A 155 -1.28 -2.08 -19.32
C GLY A 155 -0.99 -2.82 -18.00
N LEU A 156 -1.08 -4.16 -17.97
CA LEU A 156 -0.70 -5.03 -16.84
C LEU A 156 0.47 -5.97 -17.17
N ASN A 157 1.28 -5.61 -18.18
CA ASN A 157 2.45 -6.40 -18.52
C ASN A 157 3.36 -6.56 -17.30
N SER A 158 3.80 -7.79 -17.04
CA SER A 158 4.74 -8.15 -15.97
C SER A 158 4.20 -8.05 -14.54
N VAL A 159 2.88 -8.16 -14.32
CA VAL A 159 2.32 -8.43 -12.98
C VAL A 159 2.21 -9.94 -12.75
N ASP A 160 2.48 -10.37 -11.52
CA ASP A 160 2.48 -11.79 -11.12
C ASP A 160 1.61 -12.06 -9.89
N THR A 161 1.09 -11.00 -9.27
CA THR A 161 0.27 -11.09 -8.06
C THR A 161 -0.79 -9.99 -8.05
N ALA A 162 -1.91 -10.26 -7.40
CA ALA A 162 -2.91 -9.26 -7.03
C ALA A 162 -3.13 -9.28 -5.51
N LEU A 163 -3.20 -8.10 -4.92
CA LEU A 163 -3.38 -7.89 -3.49
C LEU A 163 -4.71 -7.16 -3.25
N PRO A 164 -5.71 -7.82 -2.65
CA PRO A 164 -6.98 -7.17 -2.31
C PRO A 164 -6.78 -6.02 -1.31
N TYR A 165 -7.42 -4.89 -1.58
CA TYR A 165 -7.57 -3.79 -0.65
C TYR A 165 -8.98 -3.81 -0.07
N ILE A 166 -9.07 -4.19 1.20
CA ILE A 166 -10.31 -4.37 1.94
C ILE A 166 -10.36 -3.32 3.05
N ASP A 167 -11.48 -2.62 3.18
CA ASP A 167 -11.75 -1.71 4.31
C ASP A 167 -13.13 -2.05 4.88
N ASN A 168 -13.23 -2.16 6.21
CA ASN A 168 -14.47 -2.56 6.91
C ASN A 168 -15.17 -3.82 6.35
N GLY A 169 -14.38 -4.78 5.86
CA GLY A 169 -14.90 -6.03 5.27
C GLY A 169 -15.34 -5.92 3.81
N GLU A 170 -15.29 -4.73 3.21
CA GLU A 170 -15.64 -4.50 1.81
C GLU A 170 -14.41 -4.42 0.92
N LEU A 171 -14.47 -5.07 -0.25
CA LEU A 171 -13.44 -4.96 -1.27
C LEU A 171 -13.55 -3.58 -1.95
N LEU A 172 -12.58 -2.71 -1.68
CA LEU A 172 -12.48 -1.40 -2.36
C LEU A 172 -11.77 -1.50 -3.71
N GLY A 173 -10.87 -2.48 -3.85
CA GLY A 173 -10.15 -2.73 -5.10
C GLY A 173 -9.01 -3.71 -4.93
N MET A 174 -8.13 -3.79 -5.93
CA MET A 174 -6.95 -4.65 -5.93
C MET A 174 -5.74 -3.90 -6.46
N TRP A 175 -4.60 -4.13 -5.80
CA TRP A 175 -3.29 -3.75 -6.30
C TRP A 175 -2.74 -4.86 -7.17
N PHE A 176 -2.35 -4.54 -8.40
CA PHE A 176 -1.66 -5.49 -9.27
C PHE A 176 -0.17 -5.25 -9.17
N THR A 177 0.56 -6.28 -8.76
CA THR A 177 1.94 -6.21 -8.32
C THR A 177 2.85 -7.07 -9.19
N ALA A 178 4.09 -6.60 -9.29
CA ALA A 178 5.18 -7.31 -9.93
C ALA A 178 6.25 -7.60 -8.88
N SER A 179 6.61 -8.86 -8.73
CA SER A 179 7.75 -9.30 -7.96
C SER A 179 9.03 -8.97 -8.72
N THR A 180 9.99 -8.36 -8.02
CA THR A 180 11.33 -8.14 -8.57
C THR A 180 12.30 -9.07 -7.87
N SER A 181 12.91 -9.96 -8.64
CA SER A 181 13.99 -10.81 -8.16
C SER A 181 15.34 -10.12 -8.29
N ASP A 182 16.33 -10.63 -7.56
CA ASP A 182 17.72 -10.32 -7.85
C ASP A 182 18.12 -10.81 -9.26
N VAL A 183 19.30 -10.37 -9.74
CA VAL A 183 19.81 -10.70 -11.09
C VAL A 183 19.96 -12.22 -11.29
N ASN A 184 20.13 -12.98 -10.20
CA ASN A 184 20.28 -14.42 -10.22
C ASN A 184 18.95 -15.18 -10.06
N CYS A 185 17.80 -14.49 -9.95
CA CYS A 185 16.49 -15.08 -9.72
C CYS A 185 16.41 -16.02 -8.49
N THR A 186 17.27 -15.81 -7.50
CA THR A 186 17.36 -16.65 -6.30
C THR A 186 16.47 -16.15 -5.16
N PHE A 187 16.11 -14.87 -5.19
CA PHE A 187 15.31 -14.23 -4.15
C PHE A 187 14.39 -13.16 -4.73
N VAL A 188 13.11 -13.18 -4.33
CA VAL A 188 12.19 -12.04 -4.57
C VAL A 188 12.52 -10.95 -3.56
N GLY A 189 13.32 -9.97 -3.99
CA GLY A 189 13.84 -8.93 -3.12
C GLY A 189 12.84 -7.83 -2.78
N ARG A 190 11.92 -7.52 -3.69
CA ARG A 190 10.93 -6.43 -3.54
C ARG A 190 9.69 -6.71 -4.36
N ILE A 191 8.57 -6.10 -3.96
CA ILE A 191 7.30 -6.12 -4.71
C ILE A 191 6.97 -4.69 -5.13
N VAL A 192 6.54 -4.50 -6.38
CA VAL A 192 6.12 -3.19 -6.89
C VAL A 192 4.66 -3.23 -7.32
N ALA A 193 3.80 -2.46 -6.65
CA ALA A 193 2.45 -2.18 -7.12
C ALA A 193 2.49 -1.30 -8.37
N LYS A 194 2.11 -1.89 -9.51
CA LYS A 194 2.16 -1.27 -10.82
C LYS A 194 0.91 -0.44 -11.08
N THR A 195 -0.25 -0.92 -10.65
CA THR A 195 -1.53 -0.22 -10.78
C THR A 195 -2.52 -0.59 -9.67
N PHE A 196 -3.58 0.21 -9.56
CA PHE A 196 -4.73 -0.04 -8.70
C PHE A 196 -6.01 -0.10 -9.55
N VAL A 197 -6.87 -1.08 -9.24
CA VAL A 197 -8.17 -1.26 -9.89
C VAL A 197 -9.25 -1.32 -8.81
N ASP A 198 -10.22 -0.41 -8.87
CA ASP A 198 -11.36 -0.39 -7.95
C ASP A 198 -12.34 -1.53 -8.21
N SER A 199 -13.25 -1.75 -7.25
CA SER A 199 -14.25 -2.81 -7.28
C SER A 199 -15.28 -2.72 -8.41
N GLU A 200 -15.52 -1.55 -9.00
CA GLU A 200 -16.41 -1.42 -10.17
C GLU A 200 -15.71 -1.96 -11.42
N LYS A 201 -14.48 -1.51 -11.65
CA LYS A 201 -13.65 -1.94 -12.79
C LYS A 201 -13.25 -3.40 -12.71
N LEU A 202 -13.11 -3.97 -11.50
CA LEU A 202 -12.84 -5.40 -11.32
C LEU A 202 -13.96 -6.31 -11.87
N ARG A 203 -15.14 -5.76 -12.21
CA ARG A 203 -16.24 -6.51 -12.86
C ARG A 203 -16.02 -6.71 -14.36
N GLU A 204 -15.05 -6.03 -14.96
CA GLU A 204 -14.76 -6.16 -16.39
C GLU A 204 -14.19 -7.56 -16.71
N PRO A 205 -14.49 -8.12 -17.90
CA PRO A 205 -14.11 -9.50 -18.27
C PRO A 205 -12.62 -9.81 -18.10
N GLN A 206 -11.76 -8.82 -18.30
CA GLN A 206 -10.30 -8.96 -18.16
C GLN A 206 -9.83 -9.26 -16.73
N TYR A 207 -10.68 -9.06 -15.71
CA TYR A 207 -10.38 -9.36 -14.30
C TYR A 207 -11.17 -10.57 -13.78
N ALA A 208 -11.97 -11.24 -14.61
CA ALA A 208 -12.92 -12.25 -14.17
C ALA A 208 -12.27 -13.41 -13.40
N LYS A 209 -11.20 -14.01 -13.93
CA LYS A 209 -10.49 -15.11 -13.22
C LYS A 209 -9.81 -14.64 -11.93
N CYS A 210 -9.36 -13.38 -11.87
CA CYS A 210 -8.80 -12.81 -10.64
C CYS A 210 -9.89 -12.70 -9.55
N MET A 211 -11.09 -12.25 -9.93
CA MET A 211 -12.24 -12.20 -9.03
C MET A 211 -12.76 -13.60 -8.65
N GLU A 212 -12.73 -14.56 -9.56
CA GLU A 212 -13.05 -15.97 -9.27
C GLU A 212 -12.09 -16.55 -8.22
N ALA A 213 -10.79 -16.33 -8.38
CA ALA A 213 -9.78 -16.74 -7.40
C ALA A 213 -9.98 -16.06 -6.04
N TYR A 214 -10.26 -14.75 -6.04
CA TYR A 214 -10.59 -14.00 -4.82
C TYR A 214 -11.79 -14.58 -4.09
N ASN A 215 -12.90 -14.82 -4.81
CA ASN A 215 -14.12 -15.37 -4.24
C ASN A 215 -13.90 -16.79 -3.71
N SER A 216 -13.11 -17.61 -4.43
CA SER A 216 -12.76 -18.96 -3.99
C SER A 216 -11.94 -18.95 -2.70
N GLN A 217 -10.98 -18.01 -2.58
CA GLN A 217 -10.23 -17.80 -1.33
C GLN A 217 -11.13 -17.33 -0.18
N LEU A 218 -12.09 -16.43 -0.45
CA LEU A 218 -13.06 -16.01 0.56
C LEU A 218 -13.94 -17.16 1.05
N VAL A 219 -14.46 -17.98 0.13
CA VAL A 219 -15.29 -19.14 0.46
C VAL A 219 -14.51 -20.11 1.34
N ALA A 220 -13.28 -20.47 0.97
CA ALA A 220 -12.43 -21.37 1.75
C ALA A 220 -12.14 -20.83 3.17
N GLN A 221 -11.94 -19.51 3.31
CA GLN A 221 -11.75 -18.88 4.63
C GLN A 221 -13.00 -18.97 5.51
N VAL A 222 -14.19 -18.87 4.93
CA VAL A 222 -15.47 -18.93 5.66
C VAL A 222 -15.87 -20.37 5.99
N SER A 223 -15.60 -21.33 5.08
CA SER A 223 -15.94 -22.74 5.26
C SER A 223 -14.96 -23.51 6.15
N GLY A 224 -13.81 -22.90 6.52
CA GLY A 224 -12.74 -23.60 7.22
C GLY A 224 -12.03 -24.64 6.36
N GLU A 225 -12.30 -24.64 5.05
CA GLU A 225 -11.67 -25.54 4.09
C GLU A 225 -10.22 -25.12 3.84
N LYS A 226 -9.41 -26.09 3.42
CA LYS A 226 -8.01 -25.85 3.09
C LYS A 226 -7.95 -24.79 1.99
N MET A 227 -7.20 -23.71 2.21
CA MET A 227 -7.02 -22.69 1.18
C MET A 227 -6.61 -23.38 -0.13
N PRO A 228 -7.26 -23.06 -1.26
CA PRO A 228 -6.93 -23.68 -2.54
C PRO A 228 -5.44 -23.45 -2.84
N TYR A 229 -4.72 -24.54 -3.02
CA TYR A 229 -3.30 -24.51 -3.36
C TYR A 229 -3.16 -24.06 -4.81
N PHE A 230 -2.70 -22.83 -5.02
CA PHE A 230 -2.23 -22.39 -6.33
C PHE A 230 -0.74 -22.72 -6.40
N SER A 231 -0.38 -23.78 -7.14
CA SER A 231 1.00 -24.26 -7.25
C SER A 231 1.96 -23.13 -7.63
N LEU A 232 2.94 -22.90 -6.78
CA LEU A 232 4.09 -22.06 -7.03
C LEU A 232 5.23 -23.02 -7.38
N ILE A 233 5.74 -22.92 -8.61
CA ILE A 233 6.73 -23.76 -9.31
C ILE A 233 6.08 -24.70 -10.34
N ASN A 234 6.52 -24.57 -11.60
CA ASN A 234 6.36 -25.60 -12.61
C ASN A 234 7.14 -26.84 -12.14
N GLU A 235 6.46 -27.89 -11.74
CA GLU A 235 7.07 -29.23 -11.78
C GLU A 235 7.06 -29.70 -13.25
N THR A 236 8.15 -29.40 -13.94
CA THR A 236 8.68 -30.22 -15.05
C THR A 236 10.18 -30.15 -15.02
#